data_AF-A0A250G2H4-F1
#
_entry.id   AF-A0A250G2H4-F1
#
_cell.length_a   1.000
_cell.length_b   1.000
_cell.length_c   1.000
_cell.angle_alpha   90.00
_cell.angle_beta   90.00
_cell.angle_gamma   90.00
#
_symmetry.space_group_name_H-M   'P 1'
#
loop_
_entity.id
_entity.type
_entity.pdbx_description
1 polymer ?
#
loop_
_entity_poly.entity_id
_entity_poly.type
_entity_poly.pdbx_seq_one_letter_code
_entity_poly.pdbx_strand_id
1 'polypeptide(L)'
;MEENKEIIFEVMVMYVEILEREIQDYNKKNNTNFEIIEVIDDEIIFCKIKVSKYDFSDLYKLGYSVSVLQYHLKEKGEIDW
;
A
#
# COMPACT_ATOMS: atom_id res chain seq x y z
N MET A 1 1.82 10.30 -24.61
CA MET A 1 1.50 9.82 -23.26
C MET A 1 2.55 8.78 -22.96
N GLU A 2 3.40 9.02 -21.97
CA GLU A 2 4.36 8.01 -21.52
C GLU A 2 3.57 6.77 -21.10
N GLU A 3 3.89 5.63 -21.69
CA GLU A 3 3.34 4.35 -21.26
C GLU A 3 3.80 4.15 -19.82
N ASN A 4 2.86 4.14 -18.87
CA ASN A 4 3.17 3.80 -17.49
C ASN A 4 3.73 2.38 -17.48
N LYS A 5 5.06 2.30 -17.44
CA LYS A 5 5.79 1.05 -17.35
C LYS A 5 5.35 0.35 -16.08
N GLU A 6 5.09 -0.95 -16.15
CA GLU A 6 4.89 -1.74 -14.95
C GLU A 6 6.12 -1.57 -14.05
N ILE A 7 5.87 -1.22 -12.80
CA ILE A 7 6.92 -1.13 -11.78
C ILE A 7 6.62 -2.11 -10.66
N ILE A 8 7.71 -2.57 -10.05
CA ILE A 8 7.71 -3.34 -8.82
C ILE A 8 8.56 -2.55 -7.84
N PHE A 9 8.03 -2.31 -6.65
CA PHE A 9 8.73 -1.63 -5.57
C PHE A 9 8.46 -2.33 -4.25
N GLU A 10 9.31 -2.07 -3.27
CA GLU A 10 9.23 -2.68 -1.94
C GLU A 10 8.83 -1.63 -0.91
N VAL A 11 7.96 -2.01 0.02
CA VAL A 11 7.56 -1.18 1.16
C VAL A 11 7.72 -1.96 2.45
N MET A 12 8.20 -1.29 3.49
CA MET A 12 8.21 -1.80 4.85
C MET A 12 6.86 -1.50 5.50
N VAL A 13 6.25 -2.48 6.14
CA VAL A 13 4.95 -2.33 6.82
C VAL A 13 4.97 -2.97 8.21
N MET A 14 4.08 -2.51 9.09
CA MET A 14 3.86 -3.15 10.39
C MET A 14 2.78 -4.23 10.33
N TYR A 15 1.80 -4.06 9.43
CA TYR A 15 0.62 -4.92 9.33
C TYR A 15 0.27 -5.10 7.85
N VAL A 16 0.39 -6.32 7.33
CA VAL A 16 0.12 -6.65 5.91
C VAL A 16 -1.35 -6.45 5.60
N GLU A 17 -2.23 -6.86 6.50
CA GLU A 17 -3.68 -6.77 6.39
C GLU A 17 -4.18 -5.32 6.26
N ILE A 18 -3.48 -4.36 6.87
CA ILE A 18 -3.80 -2.93 6.73
C ILE A 18 -3.40 -2.45 5.33
N LEU A 19 -2.23 -2.85 4.84
CA LEU A 19 -1.78 -2.53 3.49
C LEU A 19 -2.71 -3.13 2.44
N GLU A 20 -3.10 -4.41 2.58
CA GLU A 20 -4.02 -5.10 1.68
C GLU A 20 -5.37 -4.38 1.60
N ARG A 21 -5.95 -4.05 2.77
CA ARG A 21 -7.20 -3.31 2.85
C ARG A 21 -7.10 -1.95 2.17
N GLU A 22 -6.04 -1.21 2.44
CA GLU A 22 -5.86 0.12 1.88
C GLU A 22 -5.61 0.07 0.36
N ILE A 23 -4.85 -0.92 -0.14
CA ILE A 23 -4.67 -1.15 -1.58
C ILE A 23 -6.01 -1.38 -2.28
N GLN A 24 -6.89 -2.22 -1.72
CA GLN A 24 -8.21 -2.48 -2.29
C GLN A 24 -9.05 -1.20 -2.37
N ASP A 25 -9.08 -0.43 -1.27
CA ASP A 25 -9.81 0.83 -1.21
C ASP A 25 -9.23 1.89 -2.16
N TYR A 26 -7.90 2.01 -2.22
CA TYR A 26 -7.21 2.95 -3.07
C TYR A 26 -7.42 2.64 -4.55
N ASN A 27 -7.29 1.38 -4.96
CA ASN A 27 -7.56 0.92 -6.32
C ASN A 27 -8.97 1.27 -6.78
N LYS A 28 -9.96 1.03 -5.92
CA LYS A 28 -11.36 1.34 -6.22
C LYS A 28 -11.60 2.85 -6.35
N LYS A 29 -11.01 3.66 -5.48
CA LYS A 29 -11.21 5.13 -5.45
C LYS A 29 -10.48 5.85 -6.58
N ASN A 30 -9.25 5.41 -6.90
CA ASN A 30 -8.34 6.13 -7.79
C ASN A 30 -8.16 5.44 -9.15
N ASN A 31 -8.88 4.33 -9.40
CA ASN A 31 -8.81 3.57 -10.65
C ASN A 31 -7.40 3.03 -10.96
N THR A 32 -6.66 2.63 -9.91
CA THR A 32 -5.33 2.02 -9.98
C THR A 32 -5.39 0.49 -9.87
N ASN A 33 -4.24 -0.19 -9.99
CA ASN A 33 -4.15 -1.66 -9.89
C ASN A 33 -2.96 -2.15 -9.06
N PHE A 34 -2.69 -1.50 -7.93
CA PHE A 34 -1.68 -1.98 -6.99
C PHE A 34 -1.99 -3.41 -6.53
N GLU A 35 -0.97 -4.25 -6.47
CA GLU A 35 -1.08 -5.66 -6.08
C GLU A 35 0.14 -6.04 -5.26
N ILE A 36 -0.06 -6.63 -4.07
CA ILE A 36 1.02 -7.27 -3.32
C ILE A 36 1.34 -8.59 -4.02
N ILE A 37 2.58 -8.75 -4.47
CA ILE A 37 3.05 -9.96 -5.17
C ILE A 37 3.96 -10.84 -4.32
N GLU A 38 4.50 -10.30 -3.24
CA GLU A 38 5.38 -11.01 -2.31
C GLU A 38 5.34 -10.36 -0.93
N VAL A 39 5.34 -11.19 0.12
CA VAL A 39 5.48 -10.79 1.52
C VAL A 39 6.70 -11.50 2.08
N ILE A 40 7.64 -10.73 2.61
CA ILE A 40 8.86 -11.19 3.26
C ILE A 40 8.74 -10.83 4.74
N ASP A 41 8.74 -11.82 5.62
CA ASP A 41 8.59 -11.66 7.07
C ASP A 41 9.80 -12.28 7.78
N ASP A 42 10.80 -11.44 8.09
CA ASP A 42 12.03 -11.81 8.79
C ASP A 42 12.40 -10.68 9.77
N GLU A 43 11.75 -10.69 10.94
CA GLU A 43 11.73 -9.63 11.98
C GLU A 43 11.06 -8.31 11.58
N ILE A 44 11.15 -7.94 10.30
CA ILE A 44 10.51 -6.80 9.68
C ILE A 44 9.74 -7.30 8.46
N ILE A 45 8.52 -6.78 8.27
CA ILE A 45 7.69 -7.16 7.14
C ILE A 45 7.94 -6.23 5.96
N PHE A 46 8.36 -6.80 4.84
CA PHE A 46 8.45 -6.14 3.56
C PHE A 46 7.43 -6.72 2.58
N CYS A 47 6.76 -5.85 1.83
CA CYS A 47 5.85 -6.23 0.77
C CYS A 47 6.38 -5.72 -0.57
N LYS A 48 6.47 -6.60 -1.57
CA LYS A 48 6.68 -6.17 -2.96
C LYS A 48 5.33 -5.89 -3.59
N ILE A 49 5.19 -4.68 -4.14
CA ILE A 49 3.99 -4.19 -4.77
C ILE A 49 4.25 -4.00 -6.26
N LYS A 50 3.37 -4.56 -7.09
CA LYS A 50 3.32 -4.36 -8.53
C LYS A 50 2.24 -3.35 -8.88
N VAL A 51 2.50 -2.49 -9.86
CA VAL A 51 1.48 -1.59 -10.43
C VAL A 51 1.80 -1.26 -11.89
N SER A 52 0.78 -1.17 -12.73
CA SER A 52 0.91 -0.79 -14.15
C SER A 52 -0.09 0.28 -14.60
N LYS A 53 -1.08 0.58 -13.75
CA LYS A 53 -2.06 1.64 -13.94
C LYS A 53 -2.04 2.57 -12.72
N TYR A 54 -1.32 3.67 -12.85
CA TYR A 54 -1.10 4.65 -11.80
C TYR A 54 -0.63 5.98 -12.38
N ASP A 55 -0.85 7.08 -11.67
CA ASP A 55 -0.06 8.29 -11.80
C ASP A 55 1.11 8.25 -10.81
N PHE A 56 2.24 8.88 -11.12
CA PHE A 56 3.38 8.93 -10.18
C PHE A 56 3.01 9.40 -8.76
N SER A 57 2.01 10.28 -8.66
CA SER A 57 1.51 10.75 -7.35
C SER A 57 0.87 9.64 -6.50
N ASP A 58 0.38 8.57 -7.12
CA ASP A 58 -0.29 7.47 -6.40
C ASP A 58 0.67 6.68 -5.52
N LEU A 59 1.96 6.60 -5.89
CA LEU A 59 2.98 5.94 -5.09
C LEU A 59 3.09 6.58 -3.69
N TYR A 60 3.10 7.91 -3.66
CA TYR A 60 3.17 8.67 -2.43
C TYR A 60 1.82 8.70 -1.68
N LYS A 61 0.72 8.84 -2.42
CA LYS A 61 -0.63 8.92 -1.83
C LYS A 61 -1.07 7.61 -1.21
N LEU A 62 -0.71 6.46 -1.78
CA LEU A 62 -0.96 5.15 -1.18
C LEU A 62 -0.25 5.02 0.17
N GLY A 63 1.04 5.38 0.23
CA GLY A 63 1.78 5.38 1.49
C GLY A 63 1.16 6.30 2.54
N TYR A 64 0.77 7.52 2.14
CA TYR A 64 0.08 8.45 3.01
C TYR A 64 -1.27 7.91 3.52
N SER A 65 -2.06 7.29 2.64
CA SER A 65 -3.38 6.76 3.03
C SER A 65 -3.27 5.59 4.00
N VAL A 66 -2.25 4.74 3.86
CA VAL A 66 -1.92 3.68 4.84
C VAL A 66 -1.62 4.30 6.20
N SER A 67 -0.79 5.36 6.27
CA SER A 67 -0.49 6.03 7.54
C SER A 67 -1.72 6.66 8.19
N VAL A 68 -2.62 7.26 7.39
CA VAL A 68 -3.90 7.81 7.89
C VAL A 68 -4.79 6.70 8.45
N LEU A 69 -4.90 5.57 7.75
CA LEU A 69 -5.68 4.43 8.22
C LEU A 69 -5.12 3.89 9.54
N GLN A 70 -3.81 3.68 9.64
CA GLN A 70 -3.16 3.23 10.87
C GLN A 70 -3.41 4.19 12.04
N TYR A 71 -3.30 5.50 11.81
CA TYR A 71 -3.60 6.49 12.84
C TYR A 71 -5.03 6.35 13.36
N HIS A 72 -6.02 6.24 12.47
CA HIS A 72 -7.42 6.07 12.88
C HIS A 72 -7.70 4.73 13.57
N LEU A 73 -7.08 3.65 13.13
CA LEU A 73 -7.22 2.35 13.79
C LEU A 73 -6.66 2.40 15.20
N LYS A 74 -5.56 3.13 15.41
CA LYS A 74 -4.98 3.32 16.74
C LYS A 74 -5.83 4.21 17.63
N GLU A 75 -6.40 5.29 17.11
CA GLU A 75 -7.37 6.12 17.86
C GLU A 75 -8.59 5.34 18.32
N LYS A 76 -8.97 4.29 17.58
CA LYS A 76 -10.06 3.37 17.93
C LYS A 76 -9.65 2.23 18.84
N GLY A 77 -8.35 2.05 19.11
CA GLY A 77 -7.81 0.93 19.86
C GLY A 77 -7.86 -0.41 19.12
N GLU A 78 -7.97 -0.40 17.78
CA GLU A 78 -7.96 -1.61 16.95
C GLU A 78 -6.54 -2.13 16.70
N ILE A 79 -5.55 -1.24 16.76
CA ILE A 79 -4.12 -1.58 16.72
C ILE A 79 -3.39 -0.82 17.81
N ASP A 80 -2.27 -1.39 18.28
CA ASP A 80 -1.31 -0.75 19.17
C ASP A 80 0.09 -1.03 18.65
N TRP A 81 0.96 -0.02 18.74
CA TRP A 81 2.33 -0.08 18.24
C TRP A 81 3.35 -0.17 19.36
#